data_AF-A0A9D8BHY8-F1
#
_entry.id   AF-A0A9D8BHY8-F1
#
_cell.length_a   1.000
_cell.length_b   1.000
_cell.length_c   1.000
_cell.angle_alpha   90.00
_cell.angle_beta   90.00
_cell.angle_gamma   90.00
#
_symmetry.space_group_name_H-M   'P 1'
#
loop_
_entity.id
_entity.type
_entity.pdbx_description
1 polymer ?
#
loop_
_entity_poly.entity_id
_entity_poly.type
_entity_poly.pdbx_seq_one_letter_code
_entity_poly.pdbx_strand_id
1 'polypeptide(L)'
;MTLSPFIGREREMERLKSLLDKRSASLIVVRGRRRIGKSRLLAEFGKEMKSYFFSGLPPSPKVKAKHQREEFANQMQRMGLPAVKADDWGNLFWSLSKHTEQG
;
A
#
# COMPACT_ATOMS: atom_id res chain seq x y z
N MET A 1 -0.82 16.31 17.19
CA MET A 1 -2.09 15.56 17.25
C MET A 1 -1.81 14.23 17.92
N THR A 2 -2.37 13.99 19.10
CA THR A 2 -2.31 12.68 19.76
C THR A 2 -3.20 11.71 18.98
N LEU A 3 -2.58 10.70 18.36
CA LEU A 3 -3.32 9.63 17.68
C LEU A 3 -4.19 8.91 18.72
N SER A 4 -5.51 8.88 18.51
CA SER A 4 -6.41 8.09 19.34
C SER A 4 -5.95 6.63 19.39
N PRO A 5 -6.08 5.94 20.55
CA PRO A 5 -5.64 4.56 20.69
C PRO A 5 -6.29 3.65 19.64
N PHE A 6 -5.53 2.69 19.13
CA PHE A 6 -6.05 1.65 18.23
C PHE A 6 -6.68 0.55 19.07
N ILE A 7 -8.00 0.36 18.94
CA ILE A 7 -8.79 -0.52 19.80
C ILE A 7 -9.36 -1.68 18.98
N GLY A 8 -9.29 -2.89 19.53
CA GLY A 8 -9.75 -4.11 18.89
C GLY A 8 -8.81 -4.58 17.78
N ARG A 9 -9.31 -5.48 16.93
CA ARG A 9 -8.61 -6.04 15.75
C ARG A 9 -7.41 -6.91 16.09
N GLU A 10 -7.33 -7.43 17.31
CA GLU A 10 -6.22 -8.28 17.78
C GLU A 10 -6.07 -9.51 16.88
N ARG A 11 -7.19 -10.15 16.52
CA ARG A 11 -7.21 -11.33 15.64
C ARG A 11 -6.74 -11.00 14.22
N GLU A 12 -7.16 -9.87 13.66
CA GLU A 12 -6.71 -9.45 12.33
C GLU A 12 -5.22 -9.08 12.32
N MET A 13 -4.72 -8.43 13.38
CA MET A 13 -3.31 -8.12 13.55
C MET A 13 -2.46 -9.38 13.65
N GLU A 14 -2.86 -10.35 14.47
CA GLU A 14 -2.18 -11.64 14.61
C GLU A 14 -2.13 -12.41 13.27
N ARG A 15 -3.23 -12.39 12.51
CA ARG A 15 -3.27 -13.00 11.17
C ARG A 15 -2.34 -12.30 10.16
N LEU A 16 -2.20 -10.98 10.24
CA LEU A 16 -1.26 -10.25 9.37
C LEU A 16 0.19 -10.54 9.75
N LYS A 17 0.51 -10.58 11.05
CA LYS A 17 1.85 -10.92 11.56
C LYS A 17 2.28 -12.34 11.18
N SER A 18 1.42 -13.33 11.39
CA SER A 18 1.70 -14.71 10.97
C SER A 18 1.90 -14.88 9.46
N LEU A 19 1.36 -13.98 8.62
CA LEU A 19 1.63 -13.97 7.18
C LEU A 19 2.97 -13.33 6.85
N LEU A 20 3.41 -12.35 7.63
CA LEU A 20 4.73 -11.73 7.52
C LEU A 20 5.86 -12.70 7.90
N ASP A 21 5.61 -13.58 8.88
CA ASP A 21 6.59 -14.59 9.32
C ASP A 21 6.87 -15.70 8.28
N LYS A 22 6.09 -15.75 7.20
CA LYS A 22 6.30 -16.75 6.13
C LYS A 22 7.51 -16.39 5.28
N ARG A 23 8.31 -17.40 4.93
CA ARG A 23 9.43 -17.29 3.96
C ARG A 23 8.96 -17.24 2.49
N SER A 24 7.78 -16.67 2.23
CA SER A 24 7.17 -16.62 0.90
C SER A 24 6.31 -15.37 0.76
N ALA A 25 6.30 -14.76 -0.42
CA ALA A 25 5.44 -13.62 -0.71
C ALA A 25 3.95 -13.98 -0.52
N SER A 26 3.18 -13.03 0.05
CA SER A 26 1.74 -13.19 0.28
C SER A 26 0.97 -12.03 -0.35
N LEU A 27 -0.04 -12.33 -1.16
CA LEU A 27 -1.02 -11.35 -1.63
C LEU A 27 -2.25 -11.37 -0.72
N ILE A 28 -2.47 -10.28 0.02
CA ILE A 28 -3.52 -10.19 1.04
C ILE A 28 -4.62 -9.25 0.56
N VAL A 29 -5.87 -9.74 0.56
CA VAL A 29 -7.06 -8.94 0.25
C VAL A 29 -7.85 -8.65 1.52
N VAL A 30 -7.88 -7.38 1.94
CA VAL A 30 -8.66 -6.93 3.11
C VAL A 30 -10.00 -6.35 2.65
N ARG A 31 -11.10 -7.04 2.93
CA ARG A 31 -12.47 -6.67 2.51
C ARG A 31 -13.38 -6.30 3.68
N GLY A 32 -14.40 -5.48 3.41
CA GLY A 32 -15.41 -5.09 4.41
C GLY A 32 -16.07 -3.74 4.08
N ARG A 33 -17.08 -3.33 4.88
CA ARG A 33 -17.85 -2.09 4.66
C ARG A 33 -16.98 -0.83 4.61
N ARG A 34 -17.47 0.20 3.93
CA ARG A 34 -16.85 1.53 3.90
C ARG A 34 -16.74 2.07 5.33
N ARG A 35 -15.64 2.76 5.66
CA ARG A 35 -15.34 3.37 6.97
C ARG A 35 -15.18 2.43 8.18
N ILE A 36 -15.08 1.11 7.99
CA ILE A 36 -14.85 0.17 9.11
C ILE A 36 -13.39 0.13 9.64
N GLY A 37 -12.53 1.04 9.17
CA GLY A 37 -11.14 1.15 9.65
C GLY A 37 -10.11 0.26 8.95
N LYS A 38 -10.37 -0.28 7.75
CA LYS A 38 -9.40 -1.14 7.02
C LYS A 38 -8.04 -0.47 6.80
N SER A 39 -8.03 0.77 6.30
CA SER A 39 -6.78 1.52 6.10
C SER A 39 -6.07 1.81 7.42
N ARG A 40 -6.83 2.01 8.51
CA ARG A 40 -6.27 2.19 9.85
C ARG A 40 -5.58 0.91 10.34
N LEU A 41 -6.21 -0.26 10.15
CA LEU A 41 -5.61 -1.56 10.46
C LEU A 41 -4.27 -1.75 9.74
N LEU A 42 -4.23 -1.51 8.42
CA LEU A 42 -2.99 -1.66 7.64
C LEU A 42 -1.92 -0.61 8.00
N ALA A 43 -2.33 0.61 8.34
CA ALA A 43 -1.41 1.65 8.81
C ALA A 43 -0.81 1.31 10.18
N GLU A 44 -1.58 0.69 11.08
CA GLU A 44 -1.09 0.23 12.39
C GLU A 44 -0.17 -0.99 12.23
N PHE A 45 -0.55 -1.98 11.41
CA PHE A 45 0.31 -3.12 11.06
C PHE A 45 1.63 -2.69 10.43
N GLY A 46 1.59 -1.73 9.51
CA GLY A 46 2.75 -1.22 8.82
C GLY A 46 3.70 -0.37 9.67
N LYS A 47 3.43 -0.11 10.96
CA LYS A 47 4.38 0.62 11.82
C LYS A 47 5.62 -0.18 12.15
N GLU A 48 5.54 -1.51 12.10
CA GLU A 48 6.64 -2.42 12.43
C GLU A 48 7.61 -2.61 11.25
N MET A 49 7.31 -2.05 10.08
CA MET A 49 8.09 -2.24 8.85
C MET A 49 8.06 -1.02 7.94
N LYS A 50 9.02 -0.92 7.02
CA LYS A 50 8.96 0.13 5.99
C LYS A 50 7.78 -0.14 5.05
N SER A 51 6.77 0.71 5.10
CA SER A 51 5.51 0.50 4.37
C SER A 51 5.25 1.62 3.37
N TYR A 52 4.79 1.25 2.17
CA TYR A 52 4.37 2.18 1.13
C TYR A 52 2.86 2.09 0.91
N PHE A 53 2.17 3.22 0.95
CA PHE A 53 0.73 3.28 0.77
C PHE A 53 0.40 3.98 -0.54
N PHE A 54 -0.30 3.25 -1.41
CA PHE A 54 -0.78 3.78 -2.68
C PHE A 54 -2.30 3.89 -2.69
N SER A 55 -2.82 4.97 -3.24
CA SER A 55 -4.26 5.16 -3.45
C SER A 55 -4.54 5.48 -4.91
N GLY A 56 -5.47 4.74 -5.51
CA GLY A 56 -5.93 5.03 -6.86
C GLY A 56 -6.78 6.30 -6.91
N LEU A 57 -6.78 6.97 -8.06
CA LEU A 57 -7.70 8.06 -8.33
C LEU A 57 -9.16 7.55 -8.27
N PRO A 58 -10.10 8.34 -7.70
CA PRO A 58 -11.52 8.00 -7.71
C PRO A 58 -12.01 7.73 -9.14
N PRO A 59 -12.86 6.72 -9.35
CA PRO A 59 -13.38 6.43 -10.68
C PRO A 59 -14.24 7.60 -11.16
N SER A 60 -13.90 8.13 -12.33
CA SER A 60 -14.72 9.10 -13.05
C SER A 60 -14.53 8.89 -14.55
N PRO A 61 -15.46 9.34 -15.40
CA PRO A 61 -15.34 9.19 -16.86
C PRO A 61 -14.05 9.79 -17.45
N LYS A 62 -13.43 10.76 -16.75
CA LYS A 62 -12.18 11.40 -17.18
C LYS A 62 -10.92 10.62 -16.75
N VAL A 63 -11.03 9.76 -15.73
CA VAL A 63 -9.89 8.97 -15.24
C VAL A 63 -9.70 7.76 -16.15
N LYS A 64 -8.48 7.62 -16.68
CA LYS A 64 -8.06 6.56 -17.60
C LYS A 64 -6.90 5.80 -16.98
N ALA A 65 -6.53 4.67 -17.56
CA ALA A 65 -5.39 3.87 -17.11
C ALA A 65 -4.08 4.68 -17.02
N LYS A 66 -3.86 5.60 -17.97
CA LYS A 66 -2.69 6.51 -17.96
C LYS A 66 -2.66 7.38 -16.70
N HIS A 67 -3.78 8.02 -16.35
CA HIS A 67 -3.88 8.86 -15.15
C HIS A 67 -3.59 8.08 -13.86
N GLN A 68 -3.99 6.81 -13.78
CA GLN A 68 -3.68 5.96 -12.63
C GLN A 68 -2.18 5.63 -12.53
N ARG A 69 -1.52 5.37 -13.67
CA ARG A 69 -0.07 5.14 -13.70
C ARG A 69 0.72 6.40 -13.34
N GLU A 70 0.30 7.55 -13.86
CA GLU A 70 0.90 8.85 -13.53
C GLU A 70 0.78 9.15 -12.04
N GLU A 71 -0.41 8.94 -11.46
CA GLU A 71 -0.61 9.14 -10.03
C GLU A 71 0.21 8.16 -9.18
N PHE A 72 0.35 6.90 -9.60
CA PHE A 72 1.22 5.94 -8.93
C PHE A 72 2.69 6.40 -8.95
N ALA A 73 3.20 6.83 -10.11
CA ALA A 73 4.56 7.35 -10.25
C ALA A 73 4.78 8.63 -9.41
N ASN A 74 3.78 9.52 -9.35
CA ASN A 74 3.81 10.71 -8.51
C ASN A 74 3.86 10.36 -7.01
N GLN A 75 3.06 9.37 -6.58
CA GLN A 75 3.08 8.89 -5.19
C GLN A 75 4.42 8.24 -4.84
N MET A 76 5.02 7.45 -5.75
CA MET A 76 6.37 6.92 -5.56
C MET A 76 7.38 8.05 -5.28
N GLN A 77 7.40 9.09 -6.13
CA GLN A 77 8.30 10.23 -5.95
C GLN A 77 8.07 10.99 -4.65
N ARG A 78 6.80 11.22 -4.27
CA ARG A 78 6.44 11.85 -2.97
C ARG A 78 6.91 11.04 -1.77
N MET A 79 7.07 9.72 -1.92
CA MET A 79 7.60 8.82 -0.90
C MET A 79 9.14 8.65 -0.97
N GLY A 80 9.83 9.48 -1.76
CA GLY A 80 11.29 9.48 -1.88
C GLY A 80 11.84 8.35 -2.76
N LEU A 81 11.00 7.69 -3.57
CA LEU A 81 11.46 6.73 -4.56
C LEU A 81 11.88 7.45 -5.85
N PRO A 82 12.76 6.85 -6.68
CA PRO A 82 13.18 7.46 -7.94
C PRO A 82 12.02 7.78 -8.87
N ALA A 83 12.21 8.80 -9.70
CA ALA A 83 11.27 9.11 -10.76
C ALA A 83 11.30 8.01 -11.84
N VAL A 84 10.11 7.58 -12.27
CA VAL A 84 9.93 6.52 -13.26
C VAL A 84 8.90 7.00 -14.27
N LYS A 85 9.10 6.67 -15.55
CA LYS A 85 8.10 6.94 -16.58
C LYS A 85 6.86 6.08 -16.36
N ALA A 86 5.68 6.68 -16.49
CA ALA A 86 4.38 6.05 -16.25
C ALA A 86 3.79 5.35 -17.50
N ASP A 87 4.65 4.81 -18.35
CA ASP A 87 4.27 4.30 -19.66
C ASP A 87 3.47 2.98 -19.52
N ASP A 88 3.96 2.07 -18.66
CA ASP A 88 3.37 0.77 -18.36
C ASP A 88 3.57 0.36 -16.88
N TRP A 89 2.79 -0.63 -16.43
CA TRP A 89 2.85 -1.11 -15.05
C TRP A 89 4.09 -1.96 -14.74
N GLY A 90 4.67 -2.63 -15.74
CA GLY A 90 5.85 -3.48 -15.56
C GLY A 90 7.04 -2.66 -15.09
N ASN A 91 7.32 -1.54 -15.76
CA ASN A 91 8.38 -0.62 -15.38
C ASN A 91 8.16 0.00 -13.99
N LEU A 92 6.91 0.39 -13.68
CA LEU A 92 6.56 0.94 -12.37
C LEU A 92 6.77 -0.08 -11.23
N PHE A 93 6.28 -1.31 -11.39
CA PHE A 93 6.43 -2.35 -10.37
C PHE A 93 7.86 -2.87 -10.26
N TRP A 94 8.60 -2.98 -11.37
CA TRP A 94 10.02 -3.33 -11.35
C TRP A 94 10.85 -2.28 -10.63
N SER A 95 10.61 -0.99 -10.90
CA SER A 95 11.30 0.07 -10.18
C SER A 95 10.94 0.07 -8.69
N LEU A 96 9.69 -0.21 -8.33
CA LEU A 96 9.31 -0.36 -6.91
C LEU A 96 10.03 -1.54 -6.28
N SER A 97 10.08 -2.70 -6.95
CA SER A 97 10.68 -3.91 -6.40
C SER A 97 12.16 -3.71 -6.07
N LYS A 98 12.92 -2.99 -6.92
CA LYS A 98 14.33 -2.64 -6.64
C LYS A 98 14.54 -1.91 -5.31
N HIS A 99 13.53 -1.21 -4.80
CA HIS A 99 13.60 -0.46 -3.54
C HIS A 99 13.00 -1.22 -2.36
N THR A 100 12.34 -2.35 -2.61
CA THR A 100 11.72 -3.20 -1.59
C THR A 100 12.36 -4.60 -1.53
N GLU A 101 13.48 -4.82 -2.22
CA GLU A 101 14.18 -6.12 -2.28
C GLU A 101 14.74 -6.57 -0.91
N GLN A 102 15.02 -5.64 0.00
CA GLN A 102 15.63 -5.91 1.31
C GLN A 102 14.63 -5.74 2.47
N GLY A 103 13.33 -5.73 2.18
CA GLY A 103 12.25 -5.59 3.15
C GLY A 103 11.67 -6.92 3.62
#